data_AF-A0A1F2VT22-F1
#
_entry.id   AF-A0A1F2VT22-F1
#
_cell.length_a   1.000
_cell.length_b   1.000
_cell.length_c   1.000
_cell.angle_alpha   90.00
_cell.angle_beta   90.00
_cell.angle_gamma   90.00
#
_symmetry.space_group_name_H-M   'P 1'
#
loop_
_entity.id
_entity.type
_entity.pdbx_description
1 polymer ?
#
loop_
_entity_poly.entity_id
_entity_poly.type
_entity_poly.pdbx_seq_one_letter_code
_entity_poly.pdbx_strand_id
1 'polypeptide(L)' 'MKAIELIGDIDEQHRLHAQVPTEIPVGQVRLIVILPGEDEAGALWANGVASEWSAELSDPREDIYTLNDGQP' A
#
# COMPACT_ATOMS: atom_id res chain seq x y z
N MET A 1 -11.85 -22.10 -1.95
CA MET A 1 -10.69 -21.80 -2.82
C MET A 1 -9.44 -22.13 -2.03
N LYS A 2 -8.45 -22.81 -2.63
CA LYS A 2 -7.18 -23.12 -1.98
C LYS A 2 -6.10 -22.26 -2.62
N ALA A 3 -5.46 -21.38 -1.83
CA ALA A 3 -4.31 -20.63 -2.27
C ALA A 3 -3.06 -21.50 -2.12
N ILE A 4 -2.17 -21.44 -3.11
CA ILE A 4 -0.86 -22.09 -3.08
C ILE A 4 0.15 -20.98 -3.33
N GLU A 5 1.13 -20.86 -2.45
CA GLU A 5 2.25 -19.95 -2.64
C GLU A 5 3.22 -20.57 -3.66
N LEU A 6 3.59 -19.79 -4.66
CA LEU A 6 4.57 -20.17 -5.67
C LEU A 6 5.70 -19.16 -5.62
N ILE A 7 6.93 -19.66 -5.73
CA ILE A 7 8.10 -18.80 -5.88
C ILE A 7 8.26 -18.49 -7.36
N GLY A 8 8.38 -17.21 -7.66
CA GLY A 8 8.55 -16.70 -9.01
C GLY A 8 9.22 -15.34 -9.01
N ASP A 9 9.68 -14.94 -10.18
CA ASP A 9 10.33 -13.66 -10.44
C ASP A 9 9.63 -12.93 -11.58
N ILE A 10 9.71 -11.61 -11.57
CA ILE A 10 9.31 -10.76 -12.69
C ILE A 10 10.59 -10.34 -13.38
N ASP A 11 10.74 -10.75 -14.64
CA ASP A 11 11.93 -10.42 -15.43
C ASP A 11 11.92 -8.96 -15.92
N GLU A 12 13.03 -8.51 -16.51
CA GLU A 12 13.15 -7.15 -17.08
C GLU A 12 12.17 -6.89 -18.23
N GLN A 13 11.64 -7.93 -18.87
CA GLN A 13 10.62 -7.83 -19.91
C GLN A 13 9.20 -7.82 -19.31
N HIS A 14 9.06 -7.68 -18.00
CA HIS A 14 7.81 -7.66 -17.24
C HIS A 14 7.00 -8.95 -17.38
N ARG A 15 7.67 -10.09 -17.46
CA ARG A 15 7.04 -11.42 -17.52
C ARG A 15 7.19 -12.10 -16.17
N LEU A 16 6.07 -12.64 -15.68
CA LEU A 16 6.06 -13.46 -14.48
C LEU A 16 6.52 -14.88 -14.83
N HIS A 17 7.62 -15.31 -14.22
CA HIS A 17 8.10 -16.69 -14.24
C HIS A 17 7.82 -17.33 -12.89
N ALA A 18 7.24 -18.52 -12.89
CA ALA A 18 7.01 -19.29 -11.67
C ALA A 18 7.11 -20.77 -11.98
N GLN A 19 7.73 -21.54 -11.08
CA GLN A 19 7.75 -22.99 -11.18
C GLN A 19 6.48 -23.56 -10.56
N VAL A 20 5.66 -24.22 -11.37
CA VAL A 20 4.41 -24.86 -10.94
C VAL A 20 4.69 -26.34 -10.66
N PRO A 21 4.51 -26.83 -9.42
CA PRO A 21 4.69 -28.23 -9.09
C PRO A 21 3.72 -29.15 -9.86
N THR A 22 4.16 -30.37 -10.15
CA THR A 22 3.40 -31.38 -10.92
C THR A 22 2.09 -31.82 -10.27
N GLU A 23 1.94 -31.58 -8.96
CA GLU A 23 0.75 -31.94 -8.19
C GLU A 23 -0.41 -30.95 -8.42
N ILE A 24 -0.14 -29.79 -9.04
CA ILE A 24 -1.16 -28.81 -9.38
C ILE A 24 -1.81 -29.21 -10.72
N PRO A 25 -3.14 -29.41 -10.76
CA PRO A 25 -3.83 -29.81 -11.98
C PRO A 25 -3.76 -28.72 -13.06
N VAL A 26 -3.71 -29.16 -14.32
CA VAL A 26 -3.70 -28.24 -15.47
C VAL A 26 -5.04 -27.49 -15.58
N GLY A 27 -4.97 -26.20 -15.86
CA GLY A 27 -6.16 -25.36 -16.03
C GLY A 27 -5.89 -23.88 -15.85
N GLN A 28 -6.91 -23.07 -16.12
CA GLN A 28 -6.86 -21.63 -15.84
C GLN A 28 -6.84 -21.41 -14.33
N VAL A 29 -5.93 -20.55 -13.87
CA VAL A 29 -5.83 -20.13 -12.47
C VAL A 29 -5.89 -18.61 -12.37
N ARG A 30 -6.29 -18.10 -11.20
CA ARG A 30 -6.21 -16.68 -10.86
C ARG A 30 -4.93 -16.44 -10.06
N LEU A 31 -4.14 -15.47 -10.49
CA LEU A 31 -2.90 -15.06 -9.83
C LEU A 31 -3.15 -13.81 -8.98
N ILE A 32 -2.50 -13.74 -7.80
CA ILE A 32 -2.42 -12.55 -6.95
C ILE A 32 -0.92 -12.31 -6.71
N VAL A 33 -0.42 -11.14 -7.10
CA VAL A 33 0.98 -10.75 -6.89
C VAL A 33 1.00 -9.76 -5.74
N ILE A 34 1.79 -10.07 -4.70
CA ILE A 34 2.03 -9.19 -3.56
C ILE A 34 3.46 -8.69 -3.71
N LEU A 35 3.61 -7.41 -4.04
CA LEU A 35 4.91 -6.77 -4.02
C LEU A 35 5.24 -6.41 -2.57
N PRO A 36 6.49 -6.59 -2.11
CA PRO A 36 6.91 -6.03 -0.84
C PRO A 36 6.72 -4.52 -0.93
N GLY A 37 5.70 -4.01 -0.23
CA GLY A 37 5.57 -2.59 -0.04
C GLY A 37 6.69 -2.16 0.88
N GLU A 38 7.62 -1.33 0.39
CA GLU A 38 8.05 -0.25 1.25
C GLU A 38 6.81 0.59 1.58
N ASP A 39 6.84 1.26 2.71
CA ASP A 39 5.81 2.11 3.31
C ASP A 39 5.30 3.27 2.40
N GLU A 40 5.48 3.19 1.08
CA GLU A 40 5.01 4.12 0.06
C GLU A 40 3.49 4.26 0.04
N ALA A 41 2.73 3.19 0.32
CA ALA A 41 1.27 3.30 0.42
C ALA A 41 0.85 4.20 1.61
N GLY A 42 1.58 4.13 2.72
CA GLY A 42 1.37 4.99 3.88
C GLY A 42 1.74 6.44 3.58
N ALA A 43 2.92 6.66 3.00
CA ALA A 43 3.40 7.99 2.61
C ALA A 43 2.52 8.64 1.53
N LEU A 44 2.08 7.91 0.52
CA LEU A 44 1.19 8.40 -0.54
C LEU A 44 -0.19 8.77 0.00
N TRP A 45 -0.74 7.96 0.91
CA TRP A 45 -2.01 8.28 1.59
C TRP A 45 -1.88 9.51 2.49
N ALA A 46 -0.83 9.57 3.31
CA ALA A 46 -0.57 10.71 4.19
C ALA A 46 -0.36 12.01 3.40
N ASN A 47 0.40 11.96 2.30
CA ASN A 47 0.61 13.11 1.41
C ASN A 47 -0.69 13.54 0.72
N GLY A 48 -1.54 12.60 0.29
CA GLY A 48 -2.84 12.90 -0.31
C GLY A 48 -3.80 13.57 0.68
N VAL A 49 -3.88 13.09 1.92
CA VAL A 49 -4.69 13.72 2.97
C VAL A 49 -4.16 15.12 3.31
N ALA A 50 -2.84 15.26 3.46
CA ALA A 50 -2.22 16.54 3.75
C ALA A 50 -2.40 17.57 2.62
N SER A 51 -2.39 17.15 1.35
CA SER A 51 -2.62 18.07 0.23
C SER A 51 -4.06 18.54 0.15
N GLU A 52 -5.02 17.64 0.31
CA GLU A 52 -6.45 17.97 0.23
C GLU A 52 -6.90 18.89 1.36
N TRP A 53 -6.31 18.76 2.55
CA TRP A 53 -6.66 19.55 3.73
C TRP A 53 -5.65 20.65 4.01
N SER A 54 -4.77 20.96 3.05
CA SER A 54 -3.65 21.89 3.27
C SER A 54 -4.10 23.29 3.67
N ALA A 55 -5.25 23.75 3.18
CA ALA A 55 -5.81 25.06 3.50
C ALA A 55 -6.34 25.12 4.93
N GLU A 56 -7.09 24.10 5.35
CA GLU A 56 -7.69 23.98 6.67
C GLU A 56 -6.62 23.73 7.75
N LEU A 57 -5.66 22.84 7.47
CA LEU A 57 -4.53 22.57 8.38
C LEU A 57 -3.57 23.76 8.53
N SER A 58 -3.60 24.71 7.61
CA SER A 58 -2.80 25.94 7.68
C SER A 58 -3.58 27.13 8.22
N ASP A 59 -4.86 26.97 8.57
CA ASP A 59 -5.70 28.06 9.07
C ASP A 59 -5.66 28.10 10.61
N PRO A 60 -5.03 29.13 11.22
CA PRO A 60 -4.95 29.23 12.68
C PRO A 60 -6.33 29.40 13.35
N ARG A 61 -7.40 29.64 12.59
CA ARG A 61 -8.78 29.69 13.12
C ARG A 61 -9.35 28.30 13.38
N GLU A 62 -8.82 27.27 12.73
CA GLU A 62 -9.18 25.86 12.94
C GLU A 62 -8.41 25.24 14.12
N ASP A 63 -7.42 25.96 14.67
CA ASP A 63 -6.71 25.55 15.88
C ASP A 63 -7.63 25.69 17.12
N ILE A 64 -8.15 24.55 17.58
CA ILE A 64 -9.03 24.47 18.75
C ILE A 64 -8.31 24.52 20.10
N TYR A 65 -6.97 24.51 20.08
CA TYR A 65 -6.13 24.66 21.27
C TYR A 65 -5.11 25.77 21.07
N THR A 66 -4.95 26.58 22.10
CA THR A 66 -3.96 27.64 22.22
C THR A 66 -2.90 27.26 23.24
N LEU A 67 -1.74 27.90 23.17
CA LEU A 67 -0.65 27.68 24.15
C LEU A 67 -1.06 28.01 25.59
N ASN A 68 -2.10 28.83 25.78
CA ASN A 68 -2.60 29.19 27.10
C ASN A 68 -3.51 28.11 27.71
N ASP A 69 -4.08 27.21 26.91
CA ASP A 69 -4.99 26.17 27.41
C ASP A 69 -4.26 25.05 28.17
N GLY A 70 -2.93 24.97 28.02
CA GLY A 70 -2.06 24.05 28.76
C GLY A 70 -1.48 24.63 30.04
N GLN A 71 -1.86 25.86 30.45
CA GLN A 71 -1.38 26.44 31.70
C GLN A 71 -2.19 25.92 32.91
N PRO A 72 -1.53 25.54 34.02
CA PRO A 72 -2.15 24.95 35.20
C PRO A 72 -3.00 25.94 36.02
#